data_AF-A0A397CNV8-F1
#
_entry.id   AF-A0A397CNV8-F1
#
_cell.length_a   1.000
_cell.length_b   1.000
_cell.length_c   1.000
_cell.angle_alpha   90.00
_cell.angle_beta   90.00
_cell.angle_gamma   90.00
#
_symmetry.space_group_name_H-M   'P 1'
#
loop_
_entity.id
_entity.type
_entity.pdbx_description
1 polymer ?
#
loop_
_entity_poly.entity_id
_entity_poly.type
_entity_poly.pdbx_seq_one_letter_code
_entity_poly.pdbx_strand_id
1 'polypeptide(L)'
;MLGFDPSHLVDHADIAQMNNMHEAPLMSVLHRRYLIDAIYTFTTDILISINPYKSIPMLYDIAGFMAASKAKLDCELKSPHLFSIAEKAYRDMRLGKQRDTAQSIVVSGESGAGKTEASKHIMKYLAVASRQADESSKGVGHAATTSLHEKIEECVLLSNFVLESFGNAKILYDQDGRMCGVSIKHFLLEKTRIVLPETNERNYHVFYQMLAGLDALELAELELVAPDEYEYLTSGNCIGIDGVDDAADFCGLRTAMDKLGFTSATQRELFQVLAAILKLGNASFVPVHPQDREACQFAPEVPLEKIAQLLGVQAADLEQKMTTQTTVTGRGSILHMKL
;
A
#
# COMPACT_ATOMS: atom_id res chain seq x y z
N MET A 1 -13.30 -46.36 -5.39
CA MET A 1 -14.29 -45.55 -4.66
C MET A 1 -13.53 -44.57 -3.79
N LEU A 2 -13.41 -43.30 -4.20
CA LEU A 2 -13.03 -42.23 -3.27
C LEU A 2 -14.24 -42.07 -2.35
N GLY A 3 -14.15 -42.68 -1.17
CA GLY A 3 -15.24 -42.71 -0.19
C GLY A 3 -15.53 -41.30 0.31
N PHE A 4 -16.80 -40.93 0.30
CA PHE A 4 -17.32 -39.77 1.01
C PHE A 4 -16.91 -39.86 2.49
N ASP A 5 -16.18 -38.86 2.99
CA ASP A 5 -15.75 -38.81 4.38
C ASP A 5 -16.72 -37.93 5.19
N PRO A 6 -17.32 -38.44 6.27
CA PRO A 6 -18.23 -37.66 7.11
C PRO A 6 -17.61 -36.37 7.70
N SER A 7 -16.28 -36.32 7.87
CA SER A 7 -15.58 -35.10 8.28
C SER A 7 -15.78 -33.95 7.30
N HIS A 8 -16.10 -34.22 6.03
CA HIS A 8 -16.35 -33.20 5.01
C HIS A 8 -17.65 -32.42 5.22
N LEU A 9 -18.56 -32.92 6.06
CA LEU A 9 -19.82 -32.24 6.41
C LEU A 9 -19.68 -31.32 7.63
N VAL A 10 -18.67 -31.53 8.46
CA VAL A 10 -18.47 -30.77 9.69
C VAL A 10 -17.88 -29.41 9.33
N ASP A 11 -18.34 -28.36 10.02
CA ASP A 11 -17.72 -27.03 9.93
C ASP A 11 -16.44 -27.02 10.76
N HIS A 12 -15.32 -27.32 10.10
CA HIS A 12 -14.00 -27.29 10.72
C HIS A 12 -13.43 -25.87 10.67
N ALA A 13 -13.15 -25.31 11.85
CA ALA A 13 -12.46 -24.04 11.99
C ALA A 13 -10.96 -24.13 11.64
N ASP A 14 -10.40 -25.34 11.74
CA ASP A 14 -9.07 -25.72 11.26
C ASP A 14 -9.18 -26.92 10.33
N ILE A 15 -8.83 -26.71 9.07
CA ILE A 15 -8.88 -27.70 7.99
C ILE A 15 -7.95 -28.89 8.28
N ALA A 16 -6.92 -28.73 9.10
CA ALA A 16 -6.04 -29.84 9.50
C ALA A 16 -6.76 -30.97 10.26
N GLN A 17 -7.98 -30.70 10.75
CA GLN A 17 -8.84 -31.69 11.38
C GLN A 17 -9.59 -32.58 10.39
N MET A 18 -9.55 -32.26 9.08
CA MET A 18 -10.15 -33.09 8.04
C MET A 18 -9.25 -34.29 7.75
N ASN A 19 -9.85 -35.49 7.71
CA ASN A 19 -9.13 -36.73 7.43
C ASN A 19 -8.61 -36.81 5.98
N ASN A 20 -9.30 -36.14 5.05
CA ASN A 20 -8.96 -36.14 3.62
C ASN A 20 -9.00 -34.71 3.08
N MET A 21 -7.82 -34.16 2.78
CA MET A 21 -7.59 -32.81 2.26
C MET A 21 -7.61 -32.75 0.72
N HIS A 22 -8.53 -33.45 0.07
CA HIS A 22 -8.73 -33.26 -1.37
C HIS A 22 -9.31 -31.86 -1.63
N GLU A 23 -8.96 -31.29 -2.79
CA GLU A 23 -9.44 -29.98 -3.27
C GLU A 23 -10.97 -29.78 -3.16
N ALA A 24 -11.78 -30.72 -3.64
CA ALA A 24 -13.24 -30.56 -3.64
C ALA A 24 -13.87 -30.45 -2.22
N PRO A 25 -13.54 -31.32 -1.25
CA PRO A 25 -13.93 -31.15 0.14
C PRO A 25 -13.49 -29.83 0.77
N LEU A 26 -12.25 -29.41 0.51
CA LEU A 26 -11.70 -28.14 1.00
C LEU A 26 -12.52 -26.95 0.47
N MET A 27 -12.75 -26.92 -0.85
CA MET A 27 -13.56 -25.88 -1.48
C MET A 27 -14.99 -25.86 -0.95
N SER A 28 -15.57 -27.04 -0.67
CA SER A 28 -16.92 -27.14 -0.10
C SER A 28 -16.99 -26.55 1.31
N VAL A 29 -16.01 -26.83 2.18
CA VAL A 29 -15.94 -26.27 3.54
C VAL A 29 -15.78 -24.76 3.49
N LEU A 30 -14.81 -24.27 2.70
CA LEU A 30 -14.55 -22.83 2.54
C LEU A 30 -15.78 -22.08 2.01
N HIS A 31 -16.47 -22.66 1.03
CA HIS A 31 -17.69 -22.08 0.48
C HIS A 31 -18.82 -22.01 1.52
N ARG A 32 -19.07 -23.08 2.28
CA ARG A 32 -20.09 -23.05 3.35
C ARG A 32 -19.79 -22.03 4.43
N ARG A 33 -18.53 -21.91 4.83
CA ARG A 33 -18.06 -20.90 5.81
C ARG A 33 -18.23 -19.48 5.27
N TYR A 34 -17.91 -19.26 4.00
CA TYR A 34 -18.11 -17.98 3.33
C TYR A 34 -19.59 -17.55 3.32
N LEU A 35 -20.53 -18.48 3.08
CA LEU A 35 -21.97 -18.20 3.07
C LEU A 35 -22.54 -17.74 4.42
N ILE A 36 -21.85 -18.03 5.53
CA ILE A 36 -22.22 -17.60 6.89
C ILE A 36 -21.30 -16.48 7.42
N ASP A 37 -20.61 -15.77 6.52
CA ASP A 37 -19.68 -14.67 6.82
C ASP A 37 -18.45 -15.07 7.67
N ALA A 38 -18.14 -16.38 7.74
CA ALA A 38 -16.94 -16.90 8.37
C ALA A 38 -15.77 -16.94 7.37
N ILE A 39 -15.18 -15.77 7.08
CA ILE A 39 -14.17 -15.61 6.03
C ILE A 39 -12.77 -16.15 6.36
N TYR A 40 -12.52 -16.46 7.63
CA TYR A 40 -11.24 -16.92 8.13
C TYR A 40 -11.31 -18.40 8.48
N THR A 41 -10.32 -19.18 8.03
CA THR A 41 -10.20 -20.61 8.33
C THR A 41 -8.74 -20.97 8.54
N PHE A 42 -8.42 -21.74 9.58
CA PHE A 42 -7.06 -22.21 9.79
C PHE A 42 -6.73 -23.40 8.91
N THR A 43 -5.45 -23.51 8.56
CA THR A 43 -4.79 -24.72 8.10
C THR A 43 -3.50 -24.80 8.91
N THR A 44 -3.58 -25.41 10.09
CA THR A 44 -2.51 -25.38 11.11
C THR A 44 -2.04 -23.95 11.44
N ASP A 45 -0.82 -23.57 11.05
CA ASP A 45 -0.22 -22.27 11.31
C ASP A 45 -0.56 -21.21 10.23
N ILE A 46 -1.20 -21.64 9.14
CA ILE A 46 -1.60 -20.76 8.03
C ILE A 46 -3.06 -20.34 8.23
N LEU A 47 -3.36 -19.06 8.00
CA LEU A 47 -4.72 -18.55 7.98
C LEU A 47 -5.18 -18.31 6.55
N ILE A 48 -6.21 -19.02 6.11
CA ILE A 48 -6.90 -18.76 4.86
C ILE A 48 -7.89 -17.61 5.08
N SER A 49 -7.80 -16.60 4.23
CA SER A 49 -8.66 -15.41 4.23
C SER A 49 -9.35 -15.29 2.88
N ILE A 50 -10.69 -15.27 2.86
CA ILE A 50 -11.49 -15.09 1.64
C ILE A 50 -12.11 -13.69 1.66
N ASN A 51 -11.88 -12.88 0.62
CA ASN A 51 -12.39 -11.52 0.56
C ASN A 51 -13.94 -11.51 0.53
N PRO A 52 -14.63 -10.91 1.53
CA PRO A 52 -16.09 -10.86 1.56
C PRO A 52 -16.71 -9.91 0.54
N TYR A 53 -15.96 -8.95 -0.02
CA TYR A 53 -16.47 -7.83 -0.82
C TYR A 53 -17.63 -7.05 -0.17
N LYS A 54 -17.74 -7.16 1.16
CA LYS A 54 -18.71 -6.44 2.00
C LYS A 54 -18.15 -6.26 3.40
N SER A 55 -18.64 -5.26 4.12
CA SER A 55 -18.32 -5.08 5.53
C SER A 55 -19.08 -6.09 6.39
N ILE A 56 -18.37 -6.86 7.22
CA ILE A 56 -18.96 -7.79 8.19
C ILE A 56 -18.98 -7.10 9.56
N PRO A 57 -20.16 -6.88 10.17
CA PRO A 57 -20.25 -6.23 11.48
C PRO A 57 -19.46 -6.97 12.56
N MET A 58 -18.81 -6.22 13.46
CA MET A 58 -18.06 -6.73 14.63
C MET A 58 -16.85 -7.62 14.33
N LEU A 59 -16.56 -7.96 13.06
CA LEU A 59 -15.44 -8.82 12.70
C LEU A 59 -14.09 -8.27 13.21
N TYR A 60 -13.89 -6.96 13.06
CA TYR A 60 -12.66 -6.29 13.47
C TYR A 60 -12.75 -5.54 14.80
N ASP A 61 -13.67 -5.95 15.69
CA ASP A 61 -13.74 -5.42 17.05
C ASP A 61 -12.58 -5.96 17.91
N ILE A 62 -11.52 -5.16 18.02
CA ILE A 62 -10.31 -5.49 18.78
C ILE A 62 -10.62 -5.66 20.27
N ALA A 63 -11.48 -4.81 20.84
CA ALA A 63 -11.77 -4.83 22.28
C ALA A 63 -12.55 -6.09 22.65
N GLY A 64 -13.59 -6.42 21.88
CA GLY A 64 -14.35 -7.66 22.03
C GLY A 64 -13.47 -8.91 21.85
N PHE A 65 -12.60 -8.91 20.84
CA PHE A 65 -11.68 -10.04 20.61
C PHE A 65 -10.72 -10.26 21.77
N MET A 66 -10.06 -9.19 22.27
CA MET A 66 -9.11 -9.32 23.39
C MET A 66 -9.81 -9.75 24.69
N ALA A 67 -11.02 -9.27 24.95
CA ALA A 67 -11.80 -9.69 26.12
C ALA A 67 -12.14 -11.19 26.05
N ALA A 68 -12.57 -11.67 24.87
CA ALA A 68 -12.85 -13.08 24.64
C ALA A 68 -11.59 -13.97 24.74
N SER A 69 -10.43 -13.49 24.26
CA SER A 69 -9.14 -14.19 24.38
C SER A 69 -8.73 -14.35 25.85
N LYS A 70 -8.83 -13.28 26.65
CA LYS A 70 -8.52 -13.33 28.10
C LYS A 70 -9.44 -14.28 28.87
N ALA A 71 -10.72 -14.36 28.51
CA ALA A 71 -11.67 -15.27 29.12
C ALA A 71 -11.43 -16.75 28.76
N LYS A 72 -10.74 -17.02 27.64
CA LYS A 72 -10.42 -18.37 27.13
C LYS A 72 -8.99 -18.84 27.44
N LEU A 73 -8.33 -18.26 28.45
CA LEU A 73 -6.93 -18.52 28.79
C LEU A 73 -6.56 -20.01 28.97
N ASP A 74 -7.55 -20.89 29.18
CA ASP A 74 -7.39 -22.31 29.44
C ASP A 74 -7.65 -23.26 28.24
N CYS A 75 -7.93 -22.75 27.03
CA CYS A 75 -8.20 -23.60 25.86
C CYS A 75 -7.45 -23.16 24.60
N GLU A 76 -6.64 -24.08 24.05
CA GLU A 76 -5.80 -23.92 22.86
C GLU A 76 -6.58 -23.66 21.54
N LEU A 77 -7.92 -23.63 21.54
CA LEU A 77 -8.70 -23.30 20.34
C LEU A 77 -9.02 -21.80 20.26
N LYS A 78 -8.12 -21.07 19.61
CA LYS A 78 -8.42 -19.72 19.11
C LYS A 78 -9.30 -19.86 17.87
N SER A 79 -10.40 -19.13 17.84
CA SER A 79 -11.21 -19.00 16.63
C SER A 79 -10.35 -18.47 15.47
N PRO A 80 -10.55 -18.96 14.24
CA PRO A 80 -9.80 -18.50 13.07
C PRO A 80 -10.08 -17.01 12.86
N HIS A 81 -9.03 -16.22 13.06
CA HIS A 81 -9.12 -14.78 12.93
C HIS A 81 -7.72 -14.21 12.68
N LEU A 82 -7.68 -13.10 11.96
CA LEU A 82 -6.47 -12.33 11.71
C LEU A 82 -5.77 -11.91 13.01
N PHE A 83 -6.56 -11.49 14.01
CA PHE A 83 -6.06 -11.12 15.34
C PHE A 83 -5.46 -12.31 16.09
N SER A 84 -5.90 -13.55 15.84
CA SER A 84 -5.31 -14.75 16.45
C SER A 84 -3.86 -14.95 15.98
N ILE A 85 -3.57 -14.71 14.69
CA ILE A 85 -2.21 -14.75 14.13
C ILE A 85 -1.35 -13.62 14.72
N ALA A 86 -1.88 -12.40 14.74
CA ALA A 86 -1.18 -11.25 15.31
C ALA A 86 -0.86 -11.44 16.81
N GLU A 87 -1.82 -11.96 17.59
CA GLU A 87 -1.64 -12.28 19.00
C GLU A 87 -0.62 -13.40 19.22
N LYS A 88 -0.64 -14.45 18.38
CA LYS A 88 0.37 -15.51 18.42
C LYS A 88 1.76 -14.93 18.17
N ALA A 89 1.95 -14.17 17.09
CA ALA A 89 3.24 -13.52 16.80
C ALA A 89 3.69 -12.59 17.94
N TYR A 90 2.80 -11.76 18.48
CA TYR A 90 3.12 -10.83 19.57
C TYR A 90 3.50 -11.57 20.87
N ARG A 91 2.77 -12.64 21.20
CA ARG A 91 3.05 -13.48 22.38
C ARG A 91 4.33 -14.27 22.21
N ASP A 92 4.58 -14.85 21.05
CA ASP A 92 5.81 -15.61 20.76
C ASP A 92 7.04 -14.69 20.84
N MET A 93 6.93 -13.45 20.35
CA MET A 93 7.95 -12.42 20.50
C MET A 93 8.26 -12.07 21.97
N ARG A 94 7.25 -12.05 22.85
CA ARG A 94 7.38 -11.58 24.26
C ARG A 94 7.62 -12.67 25.31
N LEU A 95 6.93 -13.80 25.17
CA LEU A 95 6.82 -14.87 26.18
C LEU A 95 7.43 -16.19 25.69
N GLY A 96 7.86 -16.27 24.44
CA GLY A 96 8.41 -17.50 23.86
C GLY A 96 9.70 -17.97 24.54
N LYS A 97 10.00 -19.27 24.42
CA LYS A 97 11.27 -19.88 24.88
C LYS A 97 12.51 -19.25 24.25
N GLN A 98 12.34 -18.55 23.12
CA GLN A 98 13.38 -17.78 22.44
C GLN A 98 13.06 -16.28 22.54
N ARG A 99 13.28 -15.73 23.73
CA ARG A 99 13.32 -14.27 23.95
C ARG A 99 14.25 -13.66 22.88
N ASP A 100 13.84 -12.53 22.30
CA ASP A 100 14.58 -11.77 21.27
C ASP A 100 14.59 -12.34 19.84
N THR A 101 13.70 -13.30 19.51
CA THR A 101 13.52 -13.72 18.10
C THR A 101 12.48 -12.86 17.38
N ALA A 102 12.93 -12.17 16.32
CA ALA A 102 12.06 -11.36 15.48
C ALA A 102 10.99 -12.23 14.80
N GLN A 103 9.73 -11.80 14.87
CA GLN A 103 8.59 -12.46 14.25
C GLN A 103 8.24 -11.80 12.92
N SER A 104 7.73 -12.58 11.98
CA SER A 104 7.24 -12.08 10.70
C SER A 104 5.87 -12.66 10.36
N ILE A 105 4.94 -11.79 9.97
CA ILE A 105 3.65 -12.19 9.40
C ILE A 105 3.73 -11.91 7.90
N VAL A 106 3.54 -12.94 7.08
CA VAL A 106 3.58 -12.83 5.62
C VAL A 106 2.15 -12.94 5.10
N VAL A 107 1.68 -11.92 4.39
CA VAL A 107 0.36 -11.89 3.76
C VAL A 107 0.54 -12.00 2.25
N SER A 108 0.07 -13.10 1.66
CA SER A 108 0.16 -13.39 0.23
C SER A 108 -1.22 -13.56 -0.41
N GLY A 109 -1.30 -13.34 -1.72
CA GLY A 109 -2.54 -13.44 -2.50
C GLY A 109 -2.49 -12.63 -3.78
N GLU A 110 -3.40 -12.92 -4.70
CA GLU A 110 -3.58 -12.19 -5.96
C GLU A 110 -4.01 -10.73 -5.74
N SER A 111 -3.99 -9.91 -6.80
CA SER A 111 -4.52 -8.54 -6.73
C SER A 111 -5.98 -8.56 -6.28
N GLY A 112 -6.37 -7.65 -5.38
CA GLY A 112 -7.73 -7.62 -4.83
C GLY A 112 -8.06 -8.68 -3.76
N ALA A 113 -7.16 -9.60 -3.42
CA ALA A 113 -7.41 -10.66 -2.43
C ALA A 113 -7.59 -10.16 -0.96
N GLY A 114 -7.38 -8.87 -0.68
CA GLY A 114 -7.52 -8.29 0.66
C GLY A 114 -6.23 -8.20 1.48
N LYS A 115 -5.05 -8.31 0.85
CA LYS A 115 -3.73 -8.25 1.52
C LYS A 115 -3.54 -6.96 2.34
N THR A 116 -3.92 -5.83 1.77
CA THR A 116 -3.74 -4.50 2.38
C THR A 116 -4.64 -4.33 3.60
N GLU A 117 -5.92 -4.64 3.48
CA GLU A 117 -6.87 -4.59 4.59
C GLU A 117 -6.49 -5.54 5.73
N ALA A 118 -6.04 -6.77 5.40
CA ALA A 118 -5.50 -7.69 6.39
C ALA A 118 -4.28 -7.09 7.11
N SER A 119 -3.34 -6.50 6.38
CA SER A 119 -2.15 -5.87 6.98
C SER A 119 -2.54 -4.72 7.92
N LYS A 120 -3.47 -3.86 7.51
CA LYS A 120 -4.03 -2.75 8.30
C LYS A 120 -4.64 -3.22 9.62
N HIS A 121 -5.46 -4.27 9.59
CA HIS A 121 -6.05 -4.82 10.81
C HIS A 121 -5.05 -5.52 11.72
N ILE A 122 -4.05 -6.21 11.17
CA ILE A 122 -2.91 -6.75 11.94
C ILE A 122 -2.18 -5.61 12.68
N MET A 123 -1.90 -4.51 11.98
CA MET A 123 -1.20 -3.36 12.54
C MET A 123 -1.96 -2.72 13.69
N LYS A 124 -3.27 -2.47 13.52
CA LYS A 124 -4.15 -1.96 14.58
C LYS A 124 -4.15 -2.86 15.81
N TYR A 125 -4.26 -4.17 15.60
CA TYR A 125 -4.25 -5.13 16.71
C TYR A 125 -2.95 -5.08 17.50
N LEU A 126 -1.79 -5.09 16.81
CA LEU A 126 -0.48 -5.08 17.46
C LEU A 126 -0.22 -3.78 18.23
N ALA A 127 -0.70 -2.63 17.74
CA ALA A 127 -0.63 -1.36 18.44
C ALA A 127 -1.40 -1.42 19.78
N VAL A 128 -2.66 -1.87 19.76
CA VAL A 128 -3.47 -2.01 20.97
C VAL A 128 -2.89 -3.06 21.93
N ALA A 129 -2.38 -4.18 21.41
CA ALA A 129 -1.76 -5.23 22.22
C ALA A 129 -0.48 -4.74 22.92
N SER A 130 0.34 -3.94 22.23
CA SER A 130 1.52 -3.28 22.80
C SER A 130 1.14 -2.29 23.90
N ARG A 131 0.06 -1.52 23.73
CA ARG A 131 -0.43 -0.58 24.75
C ARG A 131 -0.86 -1.28 26.04
N GLN A 132 -1.69 -2.33 25.93
CA GLN A 132 -2.17 -3.06 27.12
C GLN A 132 -1.03 -3.73 27.89
N ALA A 133 -0.01 -4.19 27.18
CA ALA A 133 1.20 -4.74 27.77
C ALA A 133 1.98 -3.72 28.60
N ASP A 134 2.11 -2.48 28.12
CA ASP A 134 2.76 -1.40 28.85
C ASP A 134 1.96 -0.98 30.09
N GLU A 135 0.63 -0.85 29.97
CA GLU A 135 -0.27 -0.53 31.10
C GLU A 135 -0.22 -1.61 32.21
N SER A 136 -0.04 -2.89 31.84
CA SER A 136 0.07 -3.99 32.81
C SER A 136 1.42 -4.08 33.53
N SER A 137 2.49 -3.50 32.94
CA SER A 137 3.86 -3.60 33.45
C SER A 137 4.33 -2.36 34.22
N LYS A 138 3.69 -1.20 34.01
CA LYS A 138 3.97 0.04 34.74
C LYS A 138 2.66 0.61 35.28
N GLY A 139 2.52 0.59 36.61
CA GLY A 139 1.34 1.13 37.31
C GLY A 139 0.99 2.55 36.86
N VAL A 140 -0.32 2.81 36.85
CA VAL A 140 -1.04 4.04 36.47
C VAL A 140 -0.19 5.30 36.57
N GLY A 141 0.28 5.78 35.42
CA GLY A 141 0.75 7.16 35.30
C GLY A 141 1.82 7.38 34.25
N HIS A 142 1.50 7.31 32.97
CA HIS A 142 2.27 7.99 31.90
C HIS A 142 1.35 8.27 30.70
N ALA A 143 0.62 9.39 30.72
CA ALA A 143 -0.13 9.89 29.55
C ALA A 143 0.77 10.10 28.32
N ALA A 144 2.09 10.27 28.52
CA ALA A 144 3.08 10.45 27.46
C ALA A 144 3.35 9.18 26.62
N THR A 145 3.30 7.98 27.21
CA THR A 145 3.50 6.73 26.45
C THR A 145 2.26 6.34 25.66
N THR A 146 1.07 6.65 26.19
CA THR A 146 -0.20 6.51 25.45
C THR A 146 -0.23 7.38 24.21
N SER A 147 0.22 8.65 24.32
CA SER A 147 0.34 9.57 23.18
C SER A 147 1.35 9.08 22.13
N LEU A 148 2.43 8.39 22.53
CA LEU A 148 3.41 7.84 21.58
C LEU A 148 2.85 6.67 20.78
N HIS A 149 2.15 5.74 21.43
CA HIS A 149 1.50 4.61 20.74
C HIS A 149 0.39 5.06 19.80
N GLU A 150 -0.41 6.05 20.22
CA GLU A 150 -1.45 6.66 19.37
C GLU A 150 -0.82 7.37 18.16
N LYS A 151 0.31 8.08 18.35
CA LYS A 151 1.06 8.70 17.25
C LYS A 151 1.69 7.69 16.31
N ILE A 152 2.18 6.55 16.81
CA ILE A 152 2.74 5.50 15.96
C ILE A 152 1.62 4.77 15.21
N GLU A 153 0.49 4.46 15.85
CA GLU A 153 -0.69 3.89 15.19
C GLU A 153 -1.21 4.82 14.09
N GLU A 154 -1.38 6.10 14.42
CA GLU A 154 -1.77 7.14 13.47
C GLU A 154 -0.72 7.26 12.35
N CYS A 155 0.57 7.32 12.66
CA CYS A 155 1.64 7.37 11.66
C CYS A 155 1.63 6.14 10.75
N VAL A 156 1.38 4.93 11.26
CA VAL A 156 1.29 3.71 10.47
C VAL A 156 0.06 3.71 9.58
N LEU A 157 -1.10 4.11 10.10
CA LEU A 157 -2.34 4.18 9.33
C LEU A 157 -2.28 5.23 8.23
N LEU A 158 -1.73 6.40 8.54
CA LEU A 158 -1.53 7.50 7.59
C LEU A 158 -0.43 7.18 6.60
N SER A 159 0.64 6.52 7.04
CA SER A 159 1.65 5.99 6.13
C SER A 159 1.02 4.97 5.20
N ASN A 160 0.17 4.06 5.67
CA ASN A 160 -0.54 3.14 4.77
C ASN A 160 -1.45 3.87 3.79
N PHE A 161 -2.11 4.96 4.18
CA PHE A 161 -2.90 5.78 3.25
C PHE A 161 -2.01 6.40 2.14
N VAL A 162 -0.87 6.99 2.53
CA VAL A 162 0.13 7.49 1.57
C VAL A 162 0.71 6.34 0.73
N LEU A 163 0.96 5.18 1.33
CA LEU A 163 1.55 4.01 0.68
C LEU A 163 0.54 3.14 -0.07
N GLU A 164 -0.76 3.36 0.07
CA GLU A 164 -1.74 2.87 -0.88
C GLU A 164 -1.66 3.72 -2.16
N SER A 165 -1.36 5.01 -2.01
CA SER A 165 -1.01 5.87 -3.15
C SER A 165 0.41 5.59 -3.73
N PHE A 166 1.34 4.99 -2.97
CA PHE A 166 2.77 4.87 -3.37
C PHE A 166 3.48 3.48 -3.20
N GLY A 167 2.87 2.48 -2.57
CA GLY A 167 3.32 1.07 -2.41
C GLY A 167 4.00 0.65 -1.07
N ASN A 168 3.52 -0.45 -0.44
CA ASN A 168 4.07 -1.41 0.58
C ASN A 168 4.95 -0.97 1.79
N ALA A 169 4.70 -1.60 2.97
CA ALA A 169 5.29 -1.31 4.30
C ALA A 169 5.85 -2.52 5.09
N LYS A 170 6.77 -2.26 6.04
CA LYS A 170 7.32 -3.20 7.06
C LYS A 170 7.33 -2.50 8.44
N ILE A 171 7.32 -3.26 9.55
CA ILE A 171 7.35 -2.75 10.94
C ILE A 171 8.55 -3.34 11.70
N LEU A 172 9.09 -2.59 12.66
CA LEU A 172 10.14 -3.03 13.59
C LEU A 172 9.62 -2.97 15.04
N TYR A 173 10.12 -3.84 15.92
CA TYR A 173 9.85 -3.84 17.36
C TYR A 173 11.18 -3.82 18.13
N ASP A 174 11.17 -3.29 19.35
CA ASP A 174 12.34 -3.26 20.24
C ASP A 174 12.44 -4.51 21.13
N GLN A 175 13.61 -4.73 21.73
CA GLN A 175 14.01 -5.90 22.53
C GLN A 175 13.12 -6.14 23.77
N ASP A 176 12.40 -5.12 24.25
CA ASP A 176 11.42 -5.24 25.35
C ASP A 176 10.00 -5.65 24.88
N GLY A 177 9.79 -5.91 23.58
CA GLY A 177 8.47 -6.16 23.01
C GLY A 177 7.58 -4.92 22.93
N ARG A 178 8.19 -3.74 23.00
CA ARG A 178 7.57 -2.43 22.82
C ARG A 178 7.66 -2.00 21.36
N MET A 179 6.60 -1.36 20.88
CA MET A 179 6.63 -0.68 19.58
C MET A 179 7.47 0.60 19.72
N CYS A 180 8.75 0.55 19.31
CA CYS A 180 9.65 1.72 19.39
C CYS A 180 9.79 2.47 18.05
N GLY A 181 9.24 1.95 16.96
CA GLY A 181 9.21 2.65 15.67
C GLY A 181 8.77 1.76 14.52
N VAL A 182 8.44 2.36 13.39
CA VAL A 182 8.05 1.65 12.15
C VAL A 182 9.05 1.98 11.06
N SER A 183 9.48 0.97 10.30
CA SER A 183 10.37 1.15 9.15
C SER A 183 9.78 0.48 7.93
N ILE A 184 9.17 1.31 7.09
CA ILE A 184 8.63 0.93 5.79
C ILE A 184 9.78 0.67 4.82
N LYS A 185 9.76 -0.50 4.15
CA LYS A 185 10.68 -0.81 3.05
C LYS A 185 9.87 -1.11 1.80
N HIS A 186 10.09 -0.33 0.75
CA HIS A 186 9.46 -0.52 -0.54
C HIS A 186 10.17 -1.62 -1.32
N PHE A 187 9.39 -2.53 -1.88
CA PHE A 187 9.86 -3.54 -2.82
C PHE A 187 9.09 -3.39 -4.13
N LEU A 188 9.84 -3.26 -5.23
CA LEU A 188 9.34 -3.34 -6.60
C LEU A 188 8.17 -2.40 -6.91
N LEU A 189 8.39 -1.08 -6.80
CA LEU A 189 7.45 -0.12 -7.38
C LEU A 189 7.29 -0.39 -8.88
N GLU A 190 6.06 -0.60 -9.34
CA GLU A 190 5.74 -0.86 -10.73
C GLU A 190 5.86 0.45 -11.53
N LYS A 191 7.09 0.82 -11.90
CA LYS A 191 7.37 2.07 -12.63
C LYS A 191 6.74 2.07 -14.02
N THR A 192 6.59 0.90 -14.64
CA THR A 192 5.99 0.73 -15.96
C THR A 192 4.53 1.17 -16.00
N ARG A 193 3.80 1.03 -14.89
CA ARG A 193 2.39 1.48 -14.77
C ARG A 193 2.21 2.97 -15.05
N ILE A 194 3.24 3.80 -14.78
CA ILE A 194 3.15 5.25 -15.03
C ILE A 194 2.97 5.54 -16.51
N VAL A 195 3.71 4.83 -17.37
CA VAL A 195 3.74 5.09 -18.81
C VAL A 195 2.78 4.20 -19.60
N LEU A 196 2.53 3.00 -19.10
CA LEU A 196 1.76 1.95 -19.78
C LEU A 196 0.93 1.17 -18.75
N PRO A 197 -0.20 1.73 -18.28
CA PRO A 197 -1.17 0.97 -17.48
C PRO A 197 -1.82 -0.13 -18.33
N GLU A 198 -2.24 -1.23 -17.70
CA GLU A 198 -2.99 -2.29 -18.39
C GLU A 198 -4.39 -1.82 -18.81
N THR A 199 -4.99 -2.53 -19.78
CA THR A 199 -6.33 -2.18 -20.27
C THR A 199 -7.37 -2.37 -19.16
N ASN A 200 -8.24 -1.37 -18.98
CA ASN A 200 -9.22 -1.24 -17.90
C ASN A 200 -8.60 -1.01 -16.50
N GLU A 201 -7.32 -0.68 -16.42
CA GLU A 201 -6.68 -0.26 -15.16
C GLU A 201 -6.41 1.25 -15.14
N ARG A 202 -6.41 1.81 -13.93
CA ARG A 202 -5.98 3.20 -13.71
C ARG A 202 -4.48 3.27 -13.46
N ASN A 203 -3.94 4.47 -13.64
CA ASN A 203 -2.63 4.82 -13.11
C ASN A 203 -2.70 4.96 -11.57
N TYR A 204 -1.60 5.36 -10.92
CA TYR A 204 -1.58 5.59 -9.46
C TYR A 204 -2.63 6.63 -9.03
N HIS A 205 -3.33 6.35 -7.92
CA HIS A 205 -4.41 7.19 -7.40
C HIS A 205 -4.01 8.65 -7.18
N VAL A 206 -2.74 8.90 -6.82
CA VAL A 206 -2.24 10.24 -6.51
C VAL A 206 -2.44 11.23 -7.66
N PHE A 207 -2.39 10.78 -8.92
CA PHE A 207 -2.61 11.67 -10.06
C PHE A 207 -4.06 12.15 -10.15
N TYR A 208 -5.02 11.23 -10.00
CA TYR A 208 -6.45 11.55 -10.02
C TYR A 208 -6.87 12.36 -8.79
N GLN A 209 -6.38 11.95 -7.61
CA GLN A 209 -6.56 12.67 -6.35
C GLN A 209 -6.03 14.10 -6.43
N MET A 210 -4.81 14.30 -6.96
CA MET A 210 -4.22 15.63 -7.14
C MET A 210 -5.05 16.50 -8.09
N LEU A 211 -5.46 15.96 -9.24
CA LEU A 211 -6.26 16.73 -10.21
C LEU A 211 -7.66 17.09 -9.68
N ALA A 212 -8.27 16.21 -8.88
CA ALA A 212 -9.60 16.43 -8.32
C ALA A 212 -9.59 17.31 -7.04
N GLY A 213 -8.49 17.28 -6.27
CA GLY A 213 -8.45 17.86 -4.93
C GLY A 213 -7.62 19.12 -4.75
N LEU A 214 -6.78 19.50 -5.72
CA LEU A 214 -6.06 20.79 -5.69
C LEU A 214 -7.04 21.97 -5.84
N ASP A 215 -6.72 23.08 -5.18
CA ASP A 215 -7.51 24.29 -5.35
C ASP A 215 -7.24 24.96 -6.72
N ALA A 216 -8.11 25.90 -7.13
CA ALA A 216 -7.99 26.55 -8.42
C ALA A 216 -6.71 27.38 -8.59
N LEU A 217 -6.11 27.87 -7.49
CA LEU A 217 -4.86 28.64 -7.53
C LEU A 217 -3.66 27.71 -7.74
N GLU A 218 -3.63 26.57 -7.04
CA GLU A 218 -2.61 25.54 -7.15
C GLU A 218 -2.66 24.85 -8.51
N LEU A 219 -3.86 24.55 -9.03
CA LEU A 219 -4.03 24.04 -10.40
C LEU A 219 -3.50 25.03 -11.44
N ALA A 220 -3.78 26.33 -11.27
CA ALA A 220 -3.27 27.37 -12.17
C ALA A 220 -1.74 27.55 -12.04
N GLU A 221 -1.19 27.47 -10.83
CA GLU A 221 0.25 27.55 -10.58
C GLU A 221 0.99 26.39 -11.25
N LEU A 222 0.45 25.18 -11.18
CA LEU A 222 1.02 23.97 -11.79
C LEU A 222 0.66 23.83 -13.27
N GLU A 223 -0.24 24.67 -13.79
CA GLU A 223 -0.82 24.58 -15.14
C GLU A 223 -1.39 23.19 -15.43
N LEU A 224 -2.10 22.63 -14.46
CA LEU A 224 -2.75 21.33 -14.58
C LEU A 224 -4.12 21.46 -15.25
N VAL A 225 -4.44 20.50 -16.11
CA VAL A 225 -5.71 20.42 -16.85
C VAL A 225 -6.48 19.16 -16.47
N ALA A 226 -7.59 18.88 -17.14
CA ALA A 226 -8.43 17.74 -16.85
C ALA A 226 -7.70 16.40 -17.12
N PRO A 227 -8.04 15.31 -16.39
CA PRO A 227 -7.33 14.04 -16.48
C PRO A 227 -7.37 13.39 -17.86
N ASP A 228 -8.40 13.67 -18.66
CA ASP A 228 -8.58 13.19 -20.04
C ASP A 228 -7.60 13.83 -21.04
N GLU A 229 -6.94 14.93 -20.67
CA GLU A 229 -5.90 15.54 -21.50
C GLU A 229 -4.52 14.91 -21.29
N TYR A 230 -4.34 14.00 -20.34
CA TYR A 230 -3.05 13.35 -20.06
C TYR A 230 -2.97 11.92 -20.59
N GLU A 231 -2.04 11.64 -21.51
CA GLU A 231 -1.86 10.32 -22.13
C GLU A 231 -1.59 9.22 -21.09
N TYR A 232 -0.80 9.52 -20.06
CA TYR A 232 -0.52 8.59 -18.95
C TYR A 232 -1.75 8.26 -18.11
N LEU A 233 -2.81 9.07 -18.13
CA LEU A 233 -4.05 8.82 -17.40
C LEU A 233 -5.14 8.19 -18.27
N THR A 234 -5.07 8.34 -19.60
CA THR A 234 -6.05 7.79 -20.53
C THR A 234 -5.66 6.44 -21.14
N SER A 235 -4.36 6.09 -21.16
CA SER A 235 -3.84 4.86 -21.80
C SER A 235 -4.47 3.55 -21.29
N GLY A 236 -4.95 3.53 -20.05
CA GLY A 236 -5.61 2.36 -19.44
C GLY A 236 -7.12 2.31 -19.66
N ASN A 237 -7.72 3.29 -20.36
CA ASN A 237 -9.17 3.42 -20.58
C ASN A 237 -10.01 3.45 -19.28
N CYS A 238 -9.43 3.90 -18.17
CA CYS A 238 -10.10 4.00 -16.88
C CYS A 238 -9.63 5.26 -16.16
N ILE A 239 -10.56 6.20 -15.90
CA ILE A 239 -10.28 7.48 -15.24
C ILE A 239 -10.98 7.54 -13.87
N GLY A 240 -12.27 7.16 -13.84
CA GLY A 240 -13.05 7.06 -12.61
C GLY A 240 -13.20 5.62 -12.11
N ILE A 241 -13.46 5.46 -10.82
CA ILE A 241 -13.92 4.20 -10.21
C ILE A 241 -15.26 4.47 -9.51
N ASP A 242 -16.22 3.57 -9.71
CA ASP A 242 -17.51 3.64 -9.05
C ASP A 242 -17.36 3.63 -7.52
N GLY A 243 -17.93 4.66 -6.88
CA GLY A 243 -17.92 4.79 -5.41
C GLY A 243 -16.64 5.35 -4.81
N VAL A 244 -15.68 5.80 -5.63
CA VAL A 244 -14.47 6.51 -5.18
C VAL A 244 -14.63 8.01 -5.40
N ASP A 245 -14.31 8.79 -4.36
CA ASP A 245 -14.26 10.26 -4.41
C ASP A 245 -12.80 10.71 -4.30
N ASP A 246 -12.15 10.90 -5.46
CA ASP A 246 -10.73 11.25 -5.53
C ASP A 246 -10.42 12.60 -4.83
N ALA A 247 -11.38 13.53 -4.76
CA ALA A 247 -11.19 14.81 -4.06
C ALA A 247 -11.22 14.64 -2.54
N ALA A 248 -12.14 13.81 -2.03
CA ALA A 248 -12.19 13.45 -0.61
C ALA A 248 -10.92 12.67 -0.20
N ASP A 249 -10.47 11.74 -1.04
CA ASP A 249 -9.25 10.97 -0.80
C ASP A 249 -8.00 11.87 -0.81
N PHE A 250 -7.94 12.88 -1.69
CA PHE A 250 -6.85 13.86 -1.68
C PHE A 250 -6.81 14.70 -0.39
N CYS A 251 -7.97 15.09 0.13
CA CYS A 251 -8.07 15.77 1.42
C CYS A 251 -7.53 14.86 2.56
N GLY A 252 -7.86 13.58 2.50
CA GLY A 252 -7.27 12.55 3.37
C GLY A 252 -5.75 12.47 3.24
N LEU A 253 -5.22 12.55 2.01
CA LEU A 253 -3.80 12.48 1.71
C LEU A 253 -3.03 13.67 2.30
N ARG A 254 -3.53 14.89 2.09
CA ARG A 254 -2.94 16.11 2.67
C ARG A 254 -2.94 16.06 4.19
N THR A 255 -4.08 15.68 4.77
CA THR A 255 -4.20 15.52 6.23
C THR A 255 -3.21 14.48 6.77
N ALA A 256 -3.00 13.39 6.02
CA ALA A 256 -2.03 12.37 6.36
C ALA A 256 -0.59 12.91 6.31
N MET A 257 -0.23 13.61 5.23
CA MET A 257 1.07 14.24 5.04
C MET A 257 1.36 15.27 6.15
N ASP A 258 0.40 16.13 6.50
CA ASP A 258 0.53 17.13 7.57
C ASP A 258 0.86 16.46 8.91
N LYS A 259 0.11 15.41 9.26
CA LYS A 259 0.29 14.67 10.51
C LYS A 259 1.60 13.86 10.55
N LEU A 260 2.09 13.42 9.39
CA LEU A 260 3.40 12.78 9.24
C LEU A 260 4.57 13.79 9.25
N GLY A 261 4.28 15.10 9.31
CA GLY A 261 5.29 16.15 9.40
C GLY A 261 5.81 16.65 8.06
N PHE A 262 5.13 16.35 6.95
CA PHE A 262 5.45 16.96 5.66
C PHE A 262 5.04 18.43 5.67
N THR A 263 6.01 19.32 5.53
CA THR A 263 5.72 20.76 5.44
C THR A 263 4.93 21.07 4.17
N SER A 264 4.16 22.16 4.17
CA SER A 264 3.45 22.61 2.96
C SER A 264 4.39 22.85 1.77
N ALA A 265 5.65 23.25 2.04
CA ALA A 265 6.68 23.38 1.01
C ALA A 265 7.05 22.02 0.40
N THR A 266 7.29 21.01 1.24
CA THR A 266 7.59 19.64 0.79
C THR A 266 6.42 19.02 0.03
N GLN A 267 5.19 19.25 0.47
CA GLN A 267 4.00 18.77 -0.26
C GLN A 267 3.90 19.45 -1.63
N ARG A 268 4.16 20.75 -1.70
CA ARG A 268 4.20 21.49 -2.98
C ARG A 268 5.26 20.94 -3.91
N GLU A 269 6.49 20.71 -3.44
CA GLU A 269 7.57 20.11 -4.24
C GLU A 269 7.17 18.72 -4.77
N LEU A 270 6.49 17.92 -3.95
CA LEU A 270 5.98 16.61 -4.36
C LEU A 270 4.94 16.75 -5.49
N PHE A 271 3.97 17.66 -5.34
CA PHE A 271 2.95 17.91 -6.38
C PHE A 271 3.56 18.51 -7.66
N GLN A 272 4.61 19.32 -7.55
CA GLN A 272 5.36 19.83 -8.71
C GLN A 272 6.01 18.70 -9.51
N VAL A 273 6.62 17.71 -8.83
CA VAL A 273 7.19 16.53 -9.49
C VAL A 273 6.10 15.70 -10.18
N LEU A 274 4.96 15.48 -9.52
CA LEU A 274 3.83 14.75 -10.13
C LEU A 274 3.26 15.48 -11.35
N ALA A 275 3.13 16.81 -11.29
CA ALA A 275 2.70 17.63 -12.41
C ALA A 275 3.69 17.57 -13.58
N ALA A 276 4.99 17.58 -13.30
CA ALA A 276 6.03 17.42 -14.31
C ALA A 276 5.95 16.03 -15.00
N ILE A 277 5.69 14.96 -14.24
CA ILE A 277 5.50 13.61 -14.80
C ILE A 277 4.32 13.59 -15.79
N LEU A 278 3.17 14.17 -15.42
CA LEU A 278 2.00 14.23 -16.31
C LEU A 278 2.29 15.03 -17.59
N LYS A 279 2.94 16.18 -17.46
CA LYS A 279 3.31 17.02 -18.61
C LYS A 279 4.33 16.34 -19.52
N LEU A 280 5.30 15.63 -18.96
CA LEU A 280 6.25 14.82 -19.73
C LEU A 280 5.57 13.67 -20.47
N GLY A 281 4.50 13.11 -19.91
CA GLY A 281 3.71 12.07 -20.58
C GLY A 281 3.02 12.53 -21.86
N ASN A 282 2.73 13.83 -21.97
CA ASN A 282 2.18 14.44 -23.18
C ASN A 282 3.27 15.00 -24.12
N ALA A 283 4.54 14.89 -23.75
CA ALA A 283 5.60 15.48 -24.54
C ALA A 283 5.84 14.68 -25.83
N SER A 284 5.67 15.35 -26.96
CA SER A 284 5.98 14.81 -28.29
C SER A 284 7.36 15.29 -28.76
N PHE A 285 7.99 14.47 -29.61
CA PHE A 285 9.29 14.77 -30.22
C PHE A 285 9.13 14.83 -31.74
N VAL A 286 9.80 15.81 -32.36
CA VAL A 286 9.80 16.04 -33.81
C VAL A 286 11.23 16.09 -34.34
N PRO A 287 11.47 15.73 -35.61
CA PRO A 287 12.80 15.83 -36.19
C PRO A 287 13.26 17.30 -36.29
N VAL A 288 14.54 17.58 -36.02
CA VAL A 288 15.12 18.94 -36.08
C VAL A 288 15.06 19.50 -37.51
N HIS A 289 15.25 18.63 -38.51
CA HIS A 289 15.05 18.95 -39.92
C HIS A 289 14.16 17.90 -40.58
N PRO A 290 13.29 18.27 -41.55
CA PRO A 290 12.35 17.33 -42.16
C PRO A 290 12.97 16.09 -42.84
N GLN A 291 14.26 16.14 -43.16
CA GLN A 291 15.01 15.05 -43.80
C GLN A 291 15.91 14.30 -42.82
N ASP A 292 16.04 14.78 -41.60
CA ASP A 292 16.93 14.22 -40.59
C ASP A 292 16.20 13.11 -39.82
N ARG A 293 16.84 11.94 -39.75
CA ARG A 293 16.33 10.78 -39.01
C ARG A 293 17.15 10.50 -37.74
N GLU A 294 18.19 11.30 -37.49
CA GLU A 294 19.19 11.06 -36.43
C GLU A 294 19.15 12.14 -35.33
N ALA A 295 18.25 13.12 -35.43
CA ALA A 295 18.10 14.17 -34.43
C ALA A 295 16.64 14.61 -34.24
N CYS A 296 16.17 14.50 -33.01
CA CYS A 296 14.88 15.01 -32.54
C CYS A 296 15.05 16.21 -31.60
N GLN A 297 13.96 16.96 -31.47
CA GLN A 297 13.75 18.02 -30.49
C GLN A 297 12.34 17.91 -29.93
N PHE A 298 12.05 18.59 -28.83
CA PHE A 298 10.68 18.70 -28.35
C PHE A 298 9.80 19.39 -29.40
N ALA A 299 8.57 18.93 -29.55
CA ALA A 299 7.62 19.61 -30.41
C ALA A 299 7.31 21.03 -29.85
N PRO A 300 7.05 22.03 -30.70
CA PRO A 300 6.84 23.42 -30.27
C PRO A 300 5.69 23.61 -29.27
N GLU A 301 4.70 22.72 -29.29
CA GLU A 301 3.57 22.71 -28.38
C GLU A 301 3.91 22.22 -26.97
N VAL A 302 5.05 21.55 -26.77
CA VAL A 302 5.45 21.04 -25.47
C VAL A 302 5.91 22.20 -24.58
N PRO A 303 5.32 22.38 -23.38
CA PRO A 303 5.67 23.46 -22.46
C PRO A 303 6.97 23.13 -21.71
N LEU A 304 8.09 23.01 -22.42
CA LEU A 304 9.38 22.58 -21.88
C LEU A 304 9.88 23.48 -20.73
N GLU A 305 9.75 24.80 -20.88
CA GLU A 305 10.12 25.77 -19.82
C GLU A 305 9.35 25.51 -18.53
N LYS A 306 8.05 25.21 -18.63
CA LYS A 306 7.23 24.89 -17.47
C LYS A 306 7.67 23.58 -16.81
N ILE A 307 7.92 22.55 -17.63
CA ILE A 307 8.38 21.24 -17.12
C ILE A 307 9.72 21.40 -16.39
N ALA A 308 10.66 22.16 -16.98
CA ALA A 308 11.95 22.43 -16.37
C ALA A 308 11.83 23.22 -15.05
N GLN A 309 10.95 24.23 -15.02
CA GLN A 309 10.63 24.99 -13.81
C GLN A 309 10.09 24.08 -12.69
N LEU A 310 9.14 23.18 -13.00
CA LEU A 310 8.57 22.25 -12.02
C LEU A 310 9.60 21.26 -11.47
N LEU A 311 10.57 20.86 -12.29
CA LEU A 311 11.66 19.96 -11.88
C LEU A 311 12.84 20.70 -11.23
N GLY A 312 12.85 22.03 -11.23
CA GLY A 312 13.95 22.85 -10.70
C GLY A 312 15.25 22.74 -11.52
N VAL A 313 15.14 22.55 -12.84
CA VAL A 313 16.29 22.42 -13.76
C VAL A 313 16.24 23.47 -14.87
N GLN A 314 17.34 23.64 -15.61
CA GLN A 314 17.37 24.51 -16.78
C GLN A 314 16.72 23.82 -17.99
N ALA A 315 15.87 24.53 -18.74
CA ALA A 315 15.18 23.97 -19.90
C ALA A 315 16.14 23.46 -20.98
N ALA A 316 17.21 24.21 -21.26
CA ALA A 316 18.23 23.81 -22.21
C ALA A 316 18.95 22.50 -21.82
N ASP A 317 19.23 22.32 -20.53
CA ASP A 317 19.88 21.09 -20.03
C ASP A 317 18.91 19.90 -20.11
N LEU A 318 17.64 20.11 -19.78
CA LEU A 318 16.59 19.09 -19.89
C LEU A 318 16.39 18.66 -21.35
N GLU A 319 16.29 19.61 -22.27
CA GLU A 319 16.18 19.34 -23.70
C GLU A 319 17.36 18.54 -24.22
N GLN A 320 18.57 19.00 -23.92
CA GLN A 320 19.78 18.32 -24.33
C GLN A 320 19.81 16.89 -23.78
N LYS A 321 19.45 16.67 -22.51
CA LYS A 321 19.50 15.34 -21.90
C LYS A 321 18.44 14.38 -22.42
N MET A 322 17.27 14.87 -22.80
CA MET A 322 16.18 14.05 -23.35
C MET A 322 16.37 13.71 -24.82
N THR A 323 17.11 14.53 -25.57
CA THR A 323 17.34 14.38 -27.02
C THR A 323 18.74 13.88 -27.37
N THR A 324 19.59 13.59 -26.38
CA THR A 324 20.95 13.07 -26.63
C THR A 324 21.25 11.81 -25.82
N GLN A 325 21.80 10.82 -26.51
CA GLN A 325 22.39 9.64 -25.89
C GLN A 325 23.88 9.89 -25.66
N THR A 326 24.31 9.76 -24.40
CA THR A 326 25.74 9.86 -24.05
C THR A 326 26.29 8.46 -23.84
N THR A 327 27.33 8.09 -24.60
CA THR A 327 28.00 6.78 -24.49
C THR A 327 29.47 6.97 -24.15
N VAL A 328 29.92 6.32 -23.08
CA VAL A 328 31.34 6.28 -22.70
C VAL A 328 32.00 5.11 -23.41
N THR A 329 32.93 5.40 -24.31
CA THR A 329 33.70 4.38 -25.02
C THR A 329 34.71 3.71 -24.09
N GLY A 330 35.16 2.50 -24.43
CA GLY A 330 36.12 1.73 -23.61
C GLY A 330 37.49 2.40 -23.36
N ARG A 331 37.77 3.55 -23.99
CA ARG A 331 38.96 4.39 -23.72
C ARG A 331 38.67 5.62 -22.85
N GLY A 332 37.47 5.73 -22.29
CA GLY A 332 37.04 6.86 -21.45
C GLY A 332 36.59 8.10 -22.22
N SER A 333 36.57 8.06 -23.56
CA SER A 333 36.04 9.17 -24.38
C SER A 333 34.52 9.17 -24.34
N ILE A 334 33.93 10.33 -24.05
CA ILE A 334 32.48 10.55 -24.01
C ILE A 334 31.99 10.94 -25.41
N LEU A 335 31.11 10.14 -26.00
CA LEU A 335 30.41 10.46 -27.24
C LEU A 335 29.00 10.94 -26.93
N HIS A 336 28.61 12.08 -27.48
CA HIS A 336 27.24 12.59 -27.46
C HIS A 336 26.62 12.36 -28.83
N MET A 337 25.64 11.47 -28.91
CA MET A 337 24.86 11.19 -30.11
C MET A 337 23.49 11.84 -29.94
N LYS A 338 23.01 12.57 -30.94
CA LYS A 338 21.62 13.03 -30.96
C LYS A 338 20.71 11.84 -31.24
N LEU A 339 19.53 11.83 -30.61
CA LEU A 339 18.52 10.77 -30.72
C LEU A 339 17.55 11.02 -31.85
#